data_AF-A0A920S2N3-F1
#
_entry.id   AF-A0A920S2N3-F1
#
_cell.length_a   1.000
_cell.length_b   1.000
_cell.length_c   1.000
_cell.angle_alpha   90.00
_cell.angle_beta   90.00
_cell.angle_gamma   90.00
#
_symmetry.space_group_name_H-M   'P 1'
#
loop_
_entity.id
_entity.type
_entity.pdbx_description
1 polymer ?
#
loop_
_entity_poly.entity_id
_entity_poly.type
_entity_poly.pdbx_seq_one_letter_code
_entity_poly.pdbx_strand_id
1 'polypeptide(L)' 'MGYTGCSNIDDLQKKTEFVRITDSGKREGHVHDVNITKEAPNYSVD' A
#
# COMPACT_ATOMS: atom_id res chain seq x y z
N MET A 1 -6.36 -9.01 2.94
CA MET A 1 -5.84 -10.25 2.32
C MET A 1 -6.47 -10.59 0.97
N GLY A 2 -7.58 -9.94 0.55
CA GLY A 2 -8.24 -10.25 -0.74
C GLY A 2 -7.35 -10.09 -1.97
N TYR A 3 -6.56 -9.01 -2.06
CA TYR A 3 -5.60 -8.80 -3.17
C TYR A 3 -4.53 -9.89 -3.28
N THR A 4 -4.18 -10.52 -2.16
CA THR A 4 -3.18 -11.58 -2.09
C THR A 4 -3.82 -12.98 -2.05
N GLY A 5 -5.16 -13.07 -2.15
CA GLY A 5 -5.90 -14.33 -2.11
C GLY A 5 -5.80 -15.11 -0.80
N CYS A 6 -5.39 -14.48 0.31
CA CYS A 6 -5.24 -15.20 1.59
C CYS A 6 -6.54 -15.15 2.42
N SER A 7 -6.97 -16.29 2.93
CA SER A 7 -8.21 -16.40 3.72
C SER A 7 -7.97 -16.15 5.22
N ASN A 8 -6.74 -16.30 5.69
CA ASN A 8 -6.34 -16.12 7.08
C ASN A 8 -4.90 -15.59 7.20
N ILE A 9 -4.50 -15.23 8.41
CA ILE A 9 -3.22 -14.58 8.70
C ILE A 9 -2.03 -15.52 8.44
N ASP A 10 -2.16 -16.82 8.74
CA ASP A 10 -1.09 -17.80 8.53
C ASP A 10 -0.78 -17.96 7.04
N ASP A 11 -1.82 -17.97 6.20
CA ASP A 11 -1.68 -17.98 4.75
C ASP A 11 -1.00 -16.71 4.24
N LEU A 12 -1.35 -15.54 4.78
CA LEU A 12 -0.70 -14.29 4.42
C LEU A 12 0.79 -14.33 4.73
N GLN A 13 1.17 -14.77 5.93
CA GLN A 13 2.57 -14.80 6.36
C GLN A 13 3.44 -15.77 5.56
N LYS A 14 2.87 -16.89 5.09
CA LYS A 14 3.63 -17.97 4.43
C LYS A 14 3.62 -17.90 2.90
N LYS A 15 2.58 -17.35 2.29
CA LYS A 15 2.33 -17.50 0.83
C LYS A 15 2.53 -16.23 0.02
N THR A 16 2.59 -15.06 0.66
CA THR A 16 2.74 -13.80 -0.08
C THR A 16 4.19 -13.45 -0.35
N GLU A 17 4.41 -12.74 -1.44
CA GLU A 17 5.72 -12.27 -1.85
C GLU A 17 5.81 -10.75 -1.74
N PHE A 18 6.98 -10.26 -1.35
CA PHE A 18 7.31 -8.85 -1.39
C PHE A 18 8.25 -8.59 -2.56
N VAL A 19 8.06 -7.43 -3.20
CA VAL A 19 8.98 -6.92 -4.20
C VAL A 19 9.78 -5.77 -3.62
N ARG A 20 11.05 -5.66 -4.01
CA ARG A 20 11.88 -4.51 -3.65
C ARG A 20 11.55 -3.35 -4.58
N ILE A 21 11.22 -2.21 -4.00
CA ILE A 21 10.95 -0.96 -4.75
C ILE A 21 12.08 0.05 -4.58
N THR A 22 12.13 1.02 -5.49
CA THR A 22 13.01 2.18 -5.42
C THR A 22 12.35 3.31 -4.63
N ASP A 23 13.11 4.34 -4.27
CA ASP A 23 12.54 5.54 -3.62
C ASP A 23 11.56 6.27 -4.55
N SER A 24 11.85 6.30 -5.86
CA SER A 24 10.91 6.78 -6.86
C SER A 24 9.62 5.96 -6.90
N GLY A 25 9.71 4.63 -6.79
CA GLY A 25 8.54 3.75 -6.69
C GLY A 25 7.74 3.97 -5.41
N LYS A 26 8.41 4.33 -4.30
CA LYS A 26 7.72 4.76 -3.07
C LYS A 26 6.90 6.03 -3.35
N ARG A 27 7.52 7.08 -3.92
CA ARG A 27 6.82 8.33 -4.25
C ARG A 27 5.63 8.10 -5.20
N GLU A 28 5.80 7.21 -6.18
CA GLU A 28 4.73 6.79 -7.10
C GLU A 28 3.56 6.12 -6.36
N GLY A 29 3.85 5.30 -5.34
CA GLY A 29 2.80 4.66 -4.53
C GLY A 29 2.03 5.62 -3.61
N HIS A 30 2.59 6.79 -3.30
CA HIS A 30 1.91 7.84 -2.54
C HIS A 30 1.08 8.75 -3.46
N VAL A 31 0.13 9.50 -2.90
CA VAL A 31 -0.55 10.56 -3.63
C VAL A 31 0.49 11.58 -4.09
N HIS A 32 0.54 11.85 -5.39
CA HIS A 32 1.46 12.80 -6.00
C HIS A 32 0.77 13.61 -7.09
N ASP A 33 1.30 14.82 -7.35
CA ASP A 33 0.87 15.74 -8.42
C ASP A 33 -0.61 16.18 -8.39
N VAL A 34 -1.21 16.16 -7.19
CA VAL A 34 -2.59 16.64 -6.95
C VAL A 34 -2.70 17.38 -5.61
N ASN A 35 -3.68 18.28 -5.52
CA ASN A 35 -4.03 18.94 -4.27
C ASN A 35 -5.12 18.14 -3.55
N ILE A 36 -4.84 17.70 -2.32
CA ILE A 36 -5.82 17.04 -1.45
C ILE A 36 -6.78 18.11 -0.92
N THR A 37 -8.04 18.05 -1.35
CA THR A 37 -9.07 19.04 -0.97
C THR A 37 -9.94 18.59 0.20
N LYS A 38 -9.91 17.30 0.53
CA LYS A 38 -10.58 16.69 1.67
C LYS A 38 -9.70 15.61 2.25
N GLU A 39 -9.64 15.56 3.56
CA GLU A 39 -8.88 14.53 4.28
C GLU A 39 -9.58 13.17 4.17
N ALA A 40 -8.79 12.12 3.95
CA ALA A 40 -9.27 10.75 3.98
C ALA A 40 -8.97 10.13 5.35
N PRO A 41 -9.92 9.40 5.96
CA PRO A 41 -9.78 8.86 7.31
C PRO A 41 -8.69 7.78 7.45
N ASN A 42 -8.17 7.28 6.32
CA ASN A 42 -7.14 6.25 6.25
C ASN A 42 -5.88 6.72 5.49
N TYR A 43 -5.76 8.01 5.17
CA TYR A 43 -4.61 8.55 4.46
C TYR A 43 -4.31 9.99 4.91
N SER A 44 -3.27 10.12 5.72
CA SER A 44 -2.75 11.40 6.22
C SER A 44 -1.31 11.57 5.73
N VAL A 45 -0.96 12.79 5.34
CA VAL A 45 0.39 13.17 4.90
C VAL A 45 1.05 13.87 6.07
N ASP A 46 1.56 13.10 7.03
CA ASP A 46 2.53 13.57 8.03
C ASP A 46 3.96 13.46 7.46
#